data_AF-A0A1B6BBB8-F1
#
_entry.id   AF-A0A1B6BBB8-F1
#
_cell.length_a   1.000
_cell.length_b   1.000
_cell.length_c   1.000
_cell.angle_alpha   90.00
_cell.angle_beta   90.00
_cell.angle_gamma   90.00
#
_symmetry.space_group_name_H-M   'P 1'
#
loop_
_entity.id
_entity.type
_entity.pdbx_description
1 polymer ?
#
loop_
_entity_poly.entity_id
_entity_poly.type
_entity_poly.pdbx_seq_one_letter_code
_entity_poly.pdbx_strand_id
1 'polypeptide(L)'
;MNLENNPKNLNQILRENTSILIREHFQYNALKDASDTLFDLFEKVSQLDVNDHTHNEAIYLDSGKAIGSYWAGRCMTEFMRTRLFLMGIQDGIKALQNQFPNETIHILYAGTGPFGTLVTPLTTLFTASEIQVTGLEINKESIQCFRNIIAAFHIEAYFQDIIQCDATQYQKKSSQIVHMIITETMLNGLQKEPQVAITRNLVPQMHPNGILIPQNISVSLNLVDKRAEMDRLFLENTVSKPFFLQVASLIELNQNNCTYDHIYHNIEVNLKGPIETRFNGISLFTTIQVFDHHVIEYNACSLTLPINLKTLTPATLLENKLVFNYKFGEHPKFEYKINAFSMNLNTHDLGLMDYTKAYTLQEHLLLEVQNGSDDHLLLLEHPKVITLGLNANDNNILIPQAELDALGFQVIKTRRGGDVTYHGPGQLVGYTIFNIKKNHGGSVKKFVYKLEQLFIQLLQDHYNIPAKRDPINSGVFVGNSKILALGLSVKKGVTMHGFALNVNTHLEDFDVIVPCGLKNHTVTSINQQCHGIIDMSILKTQIIQAFLSEFNYNQIINEK
;
A
#
# COMPACT_ATOMS: atom_id res chain seq x y z
N MET A 1 -46.27 -11.74 -24.08
CA MET A 1 -47.49 -10.90 -23.99
C MET A 1 -47.14 -9.59 -24.67
N ASN A 2 -47.83 -9.24 -25.77
CA ASN A 2 -47.50 -8.07 -26.59
C ASN A 2 -47.68 -6.76 -25.81
N LEU A 3 -46.57 -6.20 -25.33
CA LEU A 3 -46.49 -4.85 -24.80
C LEU A 3 -46.37 -3.88 -25.99
N GLU A 4 -47.50 -3.59 -26.64
CA GLU A 4 -47.61 -2.39 -27.48
C GLU A 4 -47.38 -1.15 -26.60
N ASN A 5 -46.70 -0.14 -27.15
CA ASN A 5 -46.25 1.10 -26.50
C ASN A 5 -47.41 1.98 -25.99
N ASN A 6 -48.19 1.48 -25.03
CA ASN A 6 -49.23 2.25 -24.35
C ASN A 6 -48.59 3.01 -23.17
N PRO A 7 -48.59 4.35 -23.16
CA PRO A 7 -47.94 5.15 -22.13
C PRO A 7 -48.46 4.90 -20.71
N LYS A 8 -49.74 4.51 -20.57
CA LYS A 8 -50.32 4.14 -19.27
C LYS A 8 -49.66 2.89 -18.69
N ASN A 9 -49.29 1.94 -19.55
CA ASN A 9 -48.63 0.70 -19.14
C ASN A 9 -47.16 0.96 -18.75
N LEU A 10 -46.44 1.77 -19.53
CA LEU A 10 -45.04 2.12 -19.22
C LEU A 10 -44.93 2.83 -17.85
N ASN A 11 -45.76 3.84 -17.61
CA ASN A 11 -45.78 4.56 -16.34
C ASN A 11 -46.18 3.68 -15.15
N GLN A 12 -47.06 2.69 -15.36
CA GLN A 12 -47.41 1.72 -14.33
C GLN A 12 -46.20 0.83 -13.99
N ILE A 13 -45.51 0.28 -14.99
CA ILE A 13 -44.29 -0.53 -14.78
C ILE A 13 -43.22 0.29 -14.05
N LEU A 14 -42.98 1.54 -14.46
CA LEU A 14 -42.03 2.42 -13.80
C LEU A 14 -42.40 2.62 -12.31
N ARG A 15 -43.67 2.93 -12.02
CA ARG A 15 -44.16 3.17 -10.65
C ARG A 15 -44.05 1.92 -9.77
N GLU A 16 -44.48 0.77 -10.28
CA GLU A 16 -44.45 -0.51 -9.53
C GLU A 16 -43.02 -0.88 -9.16
N ASN A 17 -42.10 -0.86 -10.13
CA ASN A 17 -40.70 -1.21 -9.87
C ASN A 17 -39.95 -0.16 -9.05
N THR A 18 -40.26 1.13 -9.22
CA THR A 18 -39.72 2.18 -8.34
C THR A 18 -40.14 1.95 -6.89
N SER A 19 -41.41 1.61 -6.65
CA SER A 19 -41.93 1.31 -5.30
C SER A 19 -41.24 0.10 -4.67
N ILE A 20 -40.88 -0.89 -5.48
CA ILE A 20 -40.10 -2.06 -5.05
C ILE A 20 -38.68 -1.66 -4.65
N LEU A 21 -38.04 -0.74 -5.39
CA LEU A 21 -36.68 -0.30 -5.05
C LEU A 21 -36.67 0.46 -3.72
N ILE A 22 -37.57 1.42 -3.51
CA ILE A 22 -37.49 2.35 -2.36
C ILE A 22 -38.12 1.83 -1.05
N ARG A 23 -38.78 0.65 -1.04
CA ARG A 23 -39.40 0.12 0.18
C ARG A 23 -38.37 -0.23 1.24
N GLU A 24 -38.70 0.04 2.50
CA GLU A 24 -37.83 -0.21 3.66
C GLU A 24 -37.52 -1.71 3.83
N HIS A 25 -38.55 -2.56 3.75
CA HIS A 25 -38.42 -4.02 3.86
C HIS A 25 -38.44 -4.65 2.47
N PHE A 26 -37.39 -5.39 2.12
CA PHE A 26 -37.23 -5.96 0.77
C PHE A 26 -36.72 -7.40 0.78
N GLN A 27 -36.96 -8.08 -0.34
CA GLN A 27 -36.32 -9.34 -0.68
C GLN A 27 -35.32 -9.08 -1.81
N TYR A 28 -34.12 -9.66 -1.69
CA TYR A 28 -33.02 -9.42 -2.63
C TYR A 28 -33.42 -9.72 -4.09
N ASN A 29 -34.05 -10.87 -4.33
CA ASN A 29 -34.51 -11.26 -5.68
C ASN A 29 -35.50 -10.25 -6.26
N ALA A 30 -36.44 -9.76 -5.45
CA ALA A 30 -37.42 -8.80 -5.92
C ALA A 30 -36.80 -7.43 -6.25
N LEU A 31 -35.74 -7.01 -5.55
CA LEU A 31 -34.98 -5.81 -5.93
C LEU A 31 -34.27 -6.01 -7.25
N LYS A 32 -33.59 -7.16 -7.42
CA LYS A 32 -32.90 -7.50 -8.66
C LYS A 32 -33.88 -7.51 -9.84
N ASP A 33 -34.99 -8.23 -9.71
CA ASP A 33 -36.00 -8.35 -10.77
C ASP A 33 -36.59 -6.97 -11.15
N ALA A 34 -36.83 -6.10 -10.18
CA ALA A 34 -37.32 -4.75 -10.45
C ALA A 34 -36.27 -3.87 -11.15
N SER A 35 -35.00 -3.99 -10.76
CA SER A 35 -33.92 -3.25 -11.41
C SER A 35 -33.67 -3.71 -12.84
N ASP A 36 -33.68 -5.02 -13.07
CA ASP A 36 -33.56 -5.62 -14.40
C ASP A 36 -34.75 -5.21 -15.28
N THR A 37 -35.97 -5.25 -14.73
CA THR A 37 -37.18 -4.80 -15.45
C THR A 37 -37.09 -3.32 -15.85
N LEU A 38 -36.59 -2.45 -14.97
CA LEU A 38 -36.41 -1.04 -15.30
C LEU A 38 -35.28 -0.82 -16.30
N PHE A 39 -34.17 -1.56 -16.20
CA PHE A 39 -33.09 -1.52 -17.16
C PHE A 39 -33.59 -1.91 -18.56
N ASP A 40 -34.25 -3.04 -18.69
CA ASP A 40 -34.81 -3.52 -19.98
C ASP A 40 -35.84 -2.53 -20.54
N LEU A 41 -36.66 -1.94 -19.67
CA LEU A 41 -37.63 -0.91 -20.05
C LEU A 41 -36.92 0.34 -20.58
N PHE A 42 -35.90 0.84 -19.89
CA PHE A 42 -35.16 2.03 -20.31
C PHE A 42 -34.33 1.78 -21.56
N GLU A 43 -33.67 0.64 -21.68
CA GLU A 43 -32.93 0.24 -22.88
C GLU A 43 -33.87 0.22 -24.10
N LYS A 44 -35.03 -0.44 -23.97
CA LYS A 44 -36.04 -0.51 -25.04
C LYS A 44 -36.56 0.87 -25.46
N VAL A 45 -36.86 1.73 -24.49
CA VAL A 45 -37.51 3.03 -24.73
C VAL A 45 -36.52 4.09 -25.21
N SER A 46 -35.30 4.08 -24.68
CA SER A 46 -34.25 5.03 -25.05
C SER A 46 -33.77 4.85 -26.49
N GLN A 47 -33.99 3.67 -27.08
CA GLN A 47 -33.44 3.25 -28.38
C GLN A 47 -31.91 3.26 -28.39
N LEU A 48 -31.28 2.99 -27.25
CA LEU A 48 -29.83 2.83 -27.15
C LEU A 48 -29.42 1.57 -27.92
N ASP A 49 -28.60 1.71 -28.97
CA ASP A 49 -28.12 0.56 -29.76
C ASP A 49 -26.96 -0.13 -29.04
N VAL A 50 -27.26 -1.25 -28.38
CA VAL A 50 -26.27 -2.03 -27.63
C VAL A 50 -25.16 -2.62 -28.50
N ASN A 51 -25.37 -2.71 -29.82
CA ASN A 51 -24.43 -3.34 -30.75
C ASN A 51 -23.50 -2.34 -31.45
N ASP A 52 -23.74 -1.04 -31.32
CA ASP A 52 -22.86 -0.02 -31.88
C ASP A 52 -21.72 0.29 -30.90
N HIS A 53 -20.52 -0.14 -31.29
CA HIS A 53 -19.31 -0.02 -30.49
C HIS A 53 -18.82 1.43 -30.32
N THR A 54 -19.34 2.40 -31.08
CA THR A 54 -19.01 3.82 -30.92
C THR A 54 -19.54 4.38 -29.58
N HIS A 55 -20.58 3.77 -29.01
CA HIS A 55 -21.22 4.18 -27.76
C HIS A 55 -20.46 3.76 -26.48
N ASN A 56 -19.34 3.05 -26.66
CA ASN A 56 -18.46 2.60 -25.57
C ASN A 56 -17.32 3.59 -25.30
N GLU A 57 -17.05 4.53 -26.20
CA GLU A 57 -15.90 5.42 -26.10
C GLU A 57 -16.07 6.46 -24.98
N ALA A 58 -15.02 6.62 -24.18
CA ALA A 58 -14.98 7.62 -23.12
C ALA A 58 -14.60 8.99 -23.68
N ILE A 59 -15.19 10.05 -23.13
CA ILE A 59 -14.82 11.43 -23.42
C ILE A 59 -13.78 11.88 -22.39
N TYR A 60 -12.59 12.25 -22.85
CA TYR A 60 -11.51 12.73 -21.99
C TYR A 60 -11.61 14.24 -21.78
N LEU A 61 -11.43 14.65 -20.52
CA LEU A 61 -11.48 16.02 -20.03
C LEU A 61 -10.17 16.33 -19.33
N ASP A 62 -9.86 17.62 -19.16
CA ASP A 62 -8.70 18.05 -18.38
C ASP A 62 -8.76 17.60 -16.90
N SER A 63 -9.91 17.12 -16.44
CA SER A 63 -10.20 16.75 -15.05
C SER A 63 -10.67 15.30 -14.85
N GLY A 64 -10.58 14.45 -15.87
CA GLY A 64 -10.98 13.05 -15.81
C GLY A 64 -11.59 12.56 -17.11
N LYS A 65 -12.26 11.41 -17.07
CA LYS A 65 -13.02 10.90 -18.21
C LYS A 65 -14.50 10.74 -17.85
N ALA A 66 -15.37 11.05 -18.79
CA ALA A 66 -16.76 10.63 -18.77
C ALA A 66 -16.88 9.29 -19.50
N ILE A 67 -17.56 8.32 -18.87
CA ILE A 67 -17.77 6.99 -19.46
C ILE A 67 -18.73 7.04 -20.66
N GLY A 68 -18.59 6.10 -21.59
CA GLY A 68 -19.49 5.97 -22.74
C GLY A 68 -20.94 5.65 -22.31
N SER A 69 -21.89 6.01 -23.18
CA SER A 69 -23.33 5.93 -22.92
C SER A 69 -23.79 4.53 -22.49
N TYR A 70 -23.25 3.48 -23.10
CA TYR A 70 -23.57 2.10 -22.72
C TYR A 70 -23.20 1.79 -21.25
N TRP A 71 -21.97 2.11 -20.85
CA TRP A 71 -21.49 1.87 -19.49
C TRP A 71 -22.25 2.72 -18.46
N ALA A 72 -22.62 3.94 -18.83
CA ALA A 72 -23.45 4.81 -17.98
C ALA A 72 -24.83 4.20 -17.70
N GLY A 73 -25.48 3.59 -18.70
CA GLY A 73 -26.78 2.92 -18.51
C GLY A 73 -26.70 1.70 -17.58
N ARG A 74 -25.57 0.99 -17.57
CA ARG A 74 -25.37 -0.25 -16.79
C ARG A 74 -25.27 -0.02 -15.27
N CYS A 75 -25.10 1.22 -14.79
CA CYS A 75 -25.12 1.52 -13.35
C CYS A 75 -26.41 1.03 -12.68
N MET A 76 -27.53 1.02 -13.41
CA MET A 76 -28.82 0.54 -12.92
C MET A 76 -28.82 -0.95 -12.55
N THR A 77 -27.91 -1.75 -13.10
CA THR A 77 -27.77 -3.17 -12.75
C THR A 77 -27.16 -3.40 -11.36
N GLU A 78 -26.51 -2.39 -10.78
CA GLU A 78 -26.08 -2.38 -9.38
C GLU A 78 -27.22 -1.94 -8.45
N PHE A 79 -28.27 -2.74 -8.37
CA PHE A 79 -29.56 -2.34 -7.78
C PHE A 79 -29.50 -1.87 -6.32
N MET A 80 -28.56 -2.37 -5.49
CA MET A 80 -28.39 -1.89 -4.12
C MET A 80 -27.87 -0.45 -4.06
N ARG A 81 -26.97 -0.09 -4.97
CA ARG A 81 -26.44 1.28 -5.14
C ARG A 81 -27.56 2.20 -5.62
N THR A 82 -28.23 1.83 -6.71
CA THR A 82 -29.36 2.59 -7.27
C THR A 82 -30.45 2.83 -6.23
N ARG A 83 -30.80 1.79 -5.46
CA ARG A 83 -31.77 1.88 -4.37
C ARG A 83 -31.38 2.91 -3.33
N LEU A 84 -30.16 2.84 -2.79
CA LEU A 84 -29.71 3.75 -1.74
C LEU A 84 -29.65 5.20 -2.25
N PHE A 85 -29.24 5.41 -3.50
CA PHE A 85 -29.33 6.73 -4.13
C PHE A 85 -30.77 7.24 -4.23
N LEU A 86 -31.70 6.43 -4.74
CA LEU A 86 -33.12 6.83 -4.86
C LEU A 86 -33.73 7.18 -3.51
N MET A 87 -33.47 6.40 -2.45
CA MET A 87 -33.96 6.69 -1.11
C MET A 87 -33.34 7.96 -0.53
N GLY A 88 -32.01 8.11 -0.64
CA GLY A 88 -31.34 9.29 -0.14
C GLY A 88 -31.76 10.57 -0.86
N ILE A 89 -31.98 10.50 -2.19
CA ILE A 89 -32.53 11.63 -2.94
C ILE A 89 -33.97 11.92 -2.51
N GLN A 90 -34.81 10.89 -2.35
CA GLN A 90 -36.20 11.08 -1.90
C GLN A 90 -36.25 11.77 -0.54
N ASP A 91 -35.45 11.33 0.42
CA ASP A 91 -35.43 11.91 1.76
C ASP A 91 -34.79 13.31 1.76
N GLY A 92 -33.78 13.53 0.91
CA GLY A 92 -33.21 14.86 0.67
C GLY A 92 -34.23 15.84 0.08
N ILE A 93 -35.05 15.42 -0.88
CA ILE A 93 -36.13 16.24 -1.45
C ILE A 93 -37.15 16.59 -0.36
N LYS A 94 -37.59 15.62 0.45
CA LYS A 94 -38.53 15.90 1.56
C LYS A 94 -37.94 16.86 2.59
N ALA A 95 -36.65 16.72 2.90
CA ALA A 95 -35.96 17.66 3.78
C ALA A 95 -35.95 19.08 3.21
N LEU A 96 -35.67 19.23 1.91
CA LEU A 96 -35.76 20.51 1.21
C LEU A 96 -37.19 21.06 1.16
N GLN A 97 -38.21 20.23 0.91
CA GLN A 97 -39.61 20.67 0.94
C GLN A 97 -40.00 21.18 2.33
N ASN A 98 -39.53 20.56 3.41
CA ASN A 98 -39.74 21.08 4.76
C ASN A 98 -39.03 22.42 5.00
N GLN A 99 -37.87 22.62 4.38
CA GLN A 99 -37.09 23.84 4.48
C GLN A 99 -37.61 24.98 3.58
N PHE A 100 -38.20 24.63 2.44
CA PHE A 100 -38.71 25.52 1.39
C PHE A 100 -40.17 25.14 1.02
N PRO A 101 -41.14 25.24 1.96
CA PRO A 101 -42.48 24.64 1.81
C PRO A 101 -43.36 25.22 0.70
N ASN A 102 -42.98 26.36 0.12
CA ASN A 102 -43.73 27.01 -0.95
C ASN A 102 -42.91 27.14 -2.25
N GLU A 103 -41.78 26.46 -2.33
CA GLU A 103 -40.90 26.50 -3.51
C GLU A 103 -40.88 25.15 -4.20
N THR A 104 -40.70 25.20 -5.53
CA THR A 104 -40.41 24.01 -6.31
C THR A 104 -38.94 23.67 -6.15
N ILE A 105 -38.63 22.45 -5.71
CA ILE A 105 -37.27 22.00 -5.47
C ILE A 105 -36.56 21.75 -6.79
N HIS A 106 -35.68 22.69 -7.15
CA HIS A 106 -34.82 22.56 -8.34
C HIS A 106 -33.59 21.69 -8.07
N ILE A 107 -33.50 20.58 -8.80
CA ILE A 107 -32.40 19.63 -8.83
C ILE A 107 -31.50 19.89 -10.05
N LEU A 108 -30.20 20.06 -9.82
CA LEU A 108 -29.18 20.04 -10.87
C LEU A 108 -28.49 18.68 -10.86
N TYR A 109 -28.67 17.89 -11.91
CA TYR A 109 -28.13 16.53 -11.99
C TYR A 109 -26.99 16.45 -13.01
N ALA A 110 -25.77 16.23 -12.53
CA ALA A 110 -24.56 16.11 -13.34
C ALA A 110 -24.25 14.65 -13.70
N GLY A 111 -24.07 14.38 -15.00
CA GLY A 111 -23.85 13.04 -15.52
C GLY A 111 -25.13 12.22 -15.55
N THR A 112 -26.15 12.71 -16.26
CA THR A 112 -27.47 12.04 -16.27
C THR A 112 -27.42 10.63 -16.84
N GLY A 113 -26.46 10.36 -17.72
CA GLY A 113 -26.42 9.15 -18.52
C GLY A 113 -27.59 9.08 -19.51
N PRO A 114 -27.73 7.96 -20.24
CA PRO A 114 -28.76 7.80 -21.25
C PRO A 114 -30.18 7.65 -20.67
N PHE A 115 -30.32 7.31 -19.39
CA PHE A 115 -31.61 6.97 -18.78
C PHE A 115 -32.10 7.97 -17.72
N GLY A 116 -31.22 8.85 -17.23
CA GLY A 116 -31.54 9.68 -16.06
C GLY A 116 -31.90 8.82 -14.85
N THR A 117 -31.17 7.73 -14.61
CA THR A 117 -31.52 6.63 -13.70
C THR A 117 -31.96 7.09 -12.30
N LEU A 118 -31.38 8.19 -11.80
CA LEU A 118 -31.70 8.72 -10.47
C LEU A 118 -32.88 9.70 -10.44
N VAL A 119 -33.31 10.25 -11.58
CA VAL A 119 -34.39 11.26 -11.66
C VAL A 119 -35.65 10.74 -12.34
N THR A 120 -35.53 9.84 -13.32
CA THR A 120 -36.68 9.24 -14.02
C THR A 120 -37.61 8.51 -13.06
N PRO A 121 -37.14 7.66 -12.11
CA PRO A 121 -38.01 7.04 -11.11
C PRO A 121 -38.72 8.04 -10.19
N LEU A 122 -38.08 9.18 -9.88
CA LEU A 122 -38.63 10.19 -8.97
C LEU A 122 -39.90 10.86 -9.48
N THR A 123 -40.13 10.85 -10.81
CA THR A 123 -41.38 11.38 -11.42
C THR A 123 -42.61 10.55 -11.06
N THR A 124 -42.41 9.37 -10.49
CA THR A 124 -43.50 8.54 -9.93
C THR A 124 -43.79 8.84 -8.45
N LEU A 125 -42.87 9.55 -7.78
CA LEU A 125 -42.91 9.83 -6.34
C LEU A 125 -43.31 11.28 -6.03
N PHE A 126 -42.93 12.20 -6.91
CA PHE A 126 -43.20 13.64 -6.78
C PHE A 126 -43.90 14.15 -8.02
N THR A 127 -44.58 15.28 -7.90
CA THR A 127 -45.19 16.01 -9.02
C THR A 127 -44.23 17.03 -9.63
N ALA A 128 -44.49 17.45 -10.87
CA ALA A 128 -43.69 18.48 -11.55
C ALA A 128 -43.76 19.87 -10.89
N SER A 129 -44.78 20.11 -10.04
CA SER A 129 -44.87 21.31 -9.20
C SER A 129 -44.01 21.22 -7.95
N GLU A 130 -43.69 20.02 -7.48
CA GLU A 130 -42.84 19.79 -6.31
C GLU A 130 -41.36 19.80 -6.67
N ILE A 131 -40.99 19.25 -7.84
CA ILE A 131 -39.60 19.17 -8.30
C ILE A 131 -39.45 19.62 -9.75
N GLN A 132 -38.29 20.23 -10.04
CA GLN A 132 -37.83 20.54 -11.40
C GLN A 132 -36.38 20.09 -11.55
N VAL A 133 -36.01 19.61 -12.73
CA VAL A 133 -34.69 19.05 -13.00
C VAL A 133 -34.01 19.81 -14.14
N THR A 134 -32.75 20.16 -13.95
CA THR A 134 -31.82 20.47 -15.03
C THR A 134 -30.78 19.37 -15.11
N GLY A 135 -30.73 18.67 -16.24
CA GLY A 135 -29.73 17.64 -16.52
C GLY A 135 -28.51 18.24 -17.20
N LEU A 136 -27.31 17.88 -16.72
CA LEU A 136 -26.04 18.18 -17.39
C LEU A 136 -25.44 16.86 -17.88
N GLU A 137 -25.17 16.79 -19.17
CA GLU A 137 -24.61 15.61 -19.80
C GLU A 137 -23.62 16.04 -20.88
N ILE A 138 -22.49 15.37 -21.00
CA ILE A 138 -21.47 15.73 -21.98
C ILE A 138 -21.65 14.95 -23.29
N ASN A 139 -22.17 13.72 -23.19
CA ASN A 139 -22.41 12.87 -24.33
C ASN A 139 -23.75 13.21 -25.01
N LYS A 140 -23.67 13.69 -26.26
CA LYS A 140 -24.82 14.10 -27.07
C LYS A 140 -25.86 12.98 -27.26
N GLU A 141 -25.41 11.75 -27.37
CA GLU A 141 -26.27 10.59 -27.57
C GLU A 141 -26.99 10.21 -26.28
N SER A 142 -26.30 10.20 -25.14
CA SER A 142 -26.95 10.05 -23.82
C SER A 142 -28.10 11.05 -23.65
N ILE A 143 -27.92 12.30 -24.11
CA ILE A 143 -28.98 13.31 -24.11
C ILE A 143 -30.15 12.89 -25.00
N GLN A 144 -29.90 12.37 -26.20
CA GLN A 144 -30.96 11.93 -27.09
C GLN A 144 -31.73 10.73 -26.52
N CYS A 145 -31.03 9.72 -26.00
CA CYS A 145 -31.61 8.60 -25.27
C CYS A 145 -32.47 9.08 -24.10
N PHE A 146 -31.97 10.03 -23.32
CA PHE A 146 -32.70 10.53 -22.17
C PHE A 146 -33.93 11.35 -22.59
N ARG A 147 -33.86 12.12 -23.68
CA ARG A 147 -35.04 12.78 -24.27
C ARG A 147 -36.10 11.78 -24.76
N ASN A 148 -35.68 10.64 -25.31
CA ASN A 148 -36.61 9.57 -25.71
C ASN A 148 -37.34 8.98 -24.49
N ILE A 149 -36.62 8.77 -23.38
CA ILE A 149 -37.21 8.35 -22.09
C ILE A 149 -38.24 9.37 -21.64
N ILE A 150 -37.88 10.66 -21.60
CA ILE A 150 -38.77 11.73 -21.16
C ILE A 150 -40.07 11.78 -21.98
N ALA A 151 -39.95 11.67 -23.31
CA ALA A 151 -41.10 11.67 -24.22
C ALA A 151 -42.00 10.44 -24.03
N ALA A 152 -41.40 9.25 -23.86
CA ALA A 152 -42.15 8.01 -23.75
C ALA A 152 -42.92 7.86 -22.43
N PHE A 153 -42.39 8.43 -21.34
CA PHE A 153 -43.09 8.46 -20.06
C PHE A 153 -44.00 9.68 -19.90
N HIS A 154 -43.97 10.66 -20.83
CA HIS A 154 -44.69 11.93 -20.77
C HIS A 154 -44.36 12.75 -19.50
N ILE A 155 -43.05 12.88 -19.23
CA ILE A 155 -42.52 13.56 -18.04
C ILE A 155 -41.81 14.88 -18.39
N GLU A 156 -42.10 15.47 -19.53
CA GLU A 156 -41.51 16.73 -20.02
C GLU A 156 -41.65 17.86 -18.99
N ALA A 157 -42.79 17.91 -18.29
CA ALA A 157 -43.09 18.94 -17.31
C ALA A 157 -42.10 18.97 -16.13
N TYR A 158 -41.34 17.91 -15.86
CA TYR A 158 -40.35 17.84 -14.78
C TYR A 158 -39.00 18.44 -15.16
N PHE A 159 -38.72 18.63 -16.46
CA PHE A 159 -37.40 18.99 -16.95
C PHE A 159 -37.40 20.41 -17.50
N GLN A 160 -36.69 21.29 -16.81
CA GLN A 160 -36.50 22.66 -17.28
C GLN A 160 -35.52 22.71 -18.46
N ASP A 161 -34.45 21.92 -18.40
CA ASP A 161 -33.45 21.86 -19.48
C ASP A 161 -32.62 20.56 -19.40
N ILE A 162 -32.07 20.14 -20.54
CA ILE A 162 -31.06 19.08 -20.64
C ILE A 162 -29.94 19.64 -21.50
N ILE A 163 -28.85 20.00 -20.82
CA ILE A 163 -27.77 20.82 -21.36
C ILE A 163 -26.61 19.92 -21.73
N GLN A 164 -26.16 20.02 -22.98
CA GLN A 164 -24.92 19.40 -23.41
C GLN A 164 -23.73 20.22 -22.95
N CYS A 165 -23.02 19.79 -21.91
CA CYS A 165 -21.86 20.51 -21.38
C CYS A 165 -20.93 19.64 -20.53
N ASP A 166 -19.70 20.13 -20.32
CA ASP A 166 -18.83 19.68 -19.25
C ASP A 166 -19.29 20.28 -17.90
N ALA A 167 -19.78 19.42 -17.00
CA ALA A 167 -20.24 19.82 -15.67
C ALA A 167 -19.13 20.44 -14.80
N THR A 168 -17.85 20.22 -15.11
CA THR A 168 -16.74 20.85 -14.40
C THR A 168 -16.56 22.33 -14.74
N GLN A 169 -17.17 22.78 -15.85
CA GLN A 169 -17.12 24.17 -16.32
C GLN A 169 -18.50 24.83 -16.36
N TYR A 170 -19.57 24.08 -16.11
CA TYR A 170 -20.93 24.60 -16.15
C TYR A 170 -21.12 25.78 -15.20
N GLN A 171 -21.78 26.83 -15.69
CA GLN A 171 -22.18 27.98 -14.91
C GLN A 171 -23.69 28.15 -15.00
N LYS A 172 -24.38 28.14 -13.86
CA LYS A 172 -25.83 28.36 -13.81
C LYS A 172 -26.17 29.79 -14.23
N LYS A 173 -27.39 29.99 -14.74
CA LYS A 173 -27.92 31.33 -14.96
C LYS A 173 -28.04 32.06 -13.61
N SER A 174 -27.76 33.36 -13.57
CA SER A 174 -27.78 34.15 -12.32
C SER A 174 -29.12 34.05 -11.57
N SER A 175 -30.23 34.00 -12.31
CA SER A 175 -31.60 33.88 -11.78
C SER A 175 -32.01 32.45 -11.38
N GLN A 176 -31.21 31.43 -11.71
CA GLN A 176 -31.55 30.03 -11.42
C GLN A 176 -31.20 29.71 -9.96
N ILE A 177 -32.16 29.22 -9.19
CA ILE A 177 -31.96 28.71 -7.84
C ILE A 177 -31.78 27.20 -7.93
N VAL A 178 -30.74 26.65 -7.31
CA VAL A 178 -30.49 25.19 -7.29
C VAL A 178 -30.53 24.74 -5.84
N HIS A 179 -31.53 23.95 -5.47
CA HIS A 179 -31.72 23.47 -4.11
C HIS A 179 -30.99 22.15 -3.85
N MET A 180 -30.83 21.32 -4.88
CA MET A 180 -30.12 20.05 -4.79
C MET A 180 -29.14 19.91 -5.95
N ILE A 181 -27.94 19.41 -5.67
CA ILE A 181 -27.01 18.93 -6.69
C ILE A 181 -26.87 17.43 -6.54
N ILE A 182 -27.05 16.70 -7.63
CA ILE A 182 -26.78 15.26 -7.69
C ILE A 182 -25.56 15.06 -8.60
N THR A 183 -24.55 14.33 -8.12
CA THR A 183 -23.39 13.94 -8.94
C THR A 183 -22.88 12.56 -8.55
N GLU A 184 -22.88 11.66 -9.51
CA GLU A 184 -22.43 10.26 -9.36
C GLU A 184 -21.45 9.89 -10.48
N THR A 185 -20.55 10.81 -10.79
CA THR A 185 -19.55 10.73 -11.87
C THR A 185 -18.20 10.29 -11.31
N MET A 186 -18.22 9.13 -10.66
CA MET A 186 -17.13 8.65 -9.81
C MET A 186 -16.83 7.17 -10.00
N LEU A 187 -15.60 6.80 -9.64
CA LEU A 187 -15.24 5.43 -9.29
C LEU A 187 -14.68 5.39 -7.87
N ASN A 188 -14.49 4.17 -7.38
CA ASN A 188 -13.80 3.93 -6.11
C ASN A 188 -12.49 4.71 -5.99
N GLY A 189 -12.20 5.21 -4.79
CA GLY A 189 -11.05 6.05 -4.50
C GLY A 189 -11.03 7.40 -5.21
N LEU A 190 -12.17 7.83 -5.78
CA LEU A 190 -12.28 9.04 -6.61
C LEU A 190 -11.29 9.03 -7.79
N GLN A 191 -11.05 7.85 -8.39
CA GLN A 191 -10.12 7.73 -9.52
C GLN A 191 -10.83 7.87 -10.87
N LYS A 192 -10.08 8.30 -11.89
CA LYS A 192 -10.42 8.37 -13.33
C LYS A 192 -11.56 9.34 -13.71
N GLU A 193 -12.63 9.42 -12.94
CA GLU A 193 -13.82 10.21 -13.28
C GLU A 193 -13.84 11.57 -12.54
N PRO A 194 -14.50 12.60 -13.11
CA PRO A 194 -14.34 14.00 -12.68
C PRO A 194 -15.17 14.42 -11.45
N GLN A 195 -15.61 13.49 -10.59
CA GLN A 195 -16.44 13.79 -9.40
C GLN A 195 -15.92 14.96 -8.57
N VAL A 196 -14.62 14.99 -8.25
CA VAL A 196 -14.03 16.05 -7.41
C VAL A 196 -14.13 17.41 -8.10
N ALA A 197 -13.87 17.45 -9.41
CA ALA A 197 -13.94 18.68 -10.20
C ALA A 197 -15.38 19.18 -10.37
N ILE A 198 -16.33 18.25 -10.61
CA ILE A 198 -17.75 18.56 -10.72
C ILE A 198 -18.26 19.12 -9.39
N THR A 199 -17.99 18.45 -8.26
CA THR A 199 -18.42 18.95 -6.95
C THR A 199 -17.83 20.33 -6.66
N ARG A 200 -16.54 20.54 -6.93
CA ARG A 200 -15.87 21.83 -6.70
C ARG A 200 -16.45 22.97 -7.55
N ASN A 201 -16.88 22.69 -8.77
CA ASN A 201 -17.48 23.70 -9.64
C ASN A 201 -18.94 23.98 -9.26
N LEU A 202 -19.75 22.93 -9.05
CA LEU A 202 -21.20 23.08 -8.93
C LEU A 202 -21.65 23.47 -7.53
N VAL A 203 -21.04 22.94 -6.47
CA VAL A 203 -21.49 23.21 -5.08
C VAL A 203 -21.49 24.70 -4.72
N PRO A 204 -20.48 25.50 -5.09
CA PRO A 204 -20.50 26.95 -4.84
C PRO A 204 -21.65 27.69 -5.53
N GLN A 205 -22.25 27.09 -6.55
CA GLN A 205 -23.39 27.64 -7.29
C GLN A 205 -24.73 27.19 -6.72
N MET A 206 -24.74 26.26 -5.75
CA MET A 206 -25.95 25.81 -5.07
C MET A 206 -26.50 26.88 -4.12
N HIS A 207 -27.79 26.80 -3.83
CA HIS A 207 -28.37 27.55 -2.71
C HIS A 207 -27.58 27.24 -1.42
N PRO A 208 -27.26 28.23 -0.56
CA PRO A 208 -26.43 28.01 0.65
C PRO A 208 -26.98 26.96 1.61
N ASN A 209 -28.31 26.80 1.64
CA ASN A 209 -29.02 25.80 2.42
C ASN A 209 -29.49 24.60 1.56
N GLY A 210 -28.87 24.42 0.39
CA GLY A 210 -29.16 23.29 -0.49
C GLY A 210 -28.53 21.98 0.01
N ILE A 211 -28.81 20.89 -0.70
CA ILE A 211 -28.30 19.55 -0.39
C ILE A 211 -27.47 19.02 -1.55
N LEU A 212 -26.23 18.61 -1.27
CA LEU A 212 -25.42 17.80 -2.17
C LEU A 212 -25.75 16.32 -2.00
N ILE A 213 -25.91 15.60 -3.11
CA ILE A 213 -26.01 14.15 -3.17
C ILE A 213 -24.89 13.59 -4.07
N PRO A 214 -24.06 12.66 -3.58
CA PRO A 214 -24.00 12.17 -2.20
C PRO A 214 -23.53 13.26 -1.22
N GLN A 215 -24.08 13.28 -0.01
CA GLN A 215 -23.78 14.25 1.05
C GLN A 215 -22.30 14.22 1.45
N ASN A 216 -21.67 13.04 1.44
CA ASN A 216 -20.23 12.90 1.69
C ASN A 216 -19.66 11.68 0.96
N ILE A 217 -18.50 11.85 0.33
CA ILE A 217 -17.67 10.74 -0.15
C ILE A 217 -16.37 10.76 0.63
N SER A 218 -16.06 9.67 1.33
CA SER A 218 -14.81 9.53 2.08
C SER A 218 -13.90 8.49 1.45
N VAL A 219 -12.60 8.77 1.41
CA VAL A 219 -11.57 7.78 1.06
C VAL A 219 -10.61 7.64 2.23
N SER A 220 -10.45 6.42 2.75
CA SER A 220 -9.59 6.14 3.89
C SER A 220 -8.47 5.15 3.55
N LEU A 221 -7.33 5.31 4.22
CA LEU A 221 -6.21 4.37 4.16
C LEU A 221 -6.40 3.31 5.24
N ASN A 222 -6.33 2.05 4.82
CA ASN A 222 -6.53 0.89 5.68
C ASN A 222 -5.38 -0.09 5.57
N LEU A 223 -4.97 -0.63 6.72
CA LEU A 223 -4.15 -1.83 6.81
C LEU A 223 -5.05 -3.05 6.72
N VAL A 224 -4.71 -4.04 5.90
CA VAL A 224 -5.57 -5.18 5.58
C VAL A 224 -4.85 -6.50 5.85
N ASP A 225 -5.55 -7.44 6.48
CA ASP A 225 -5.20 -8.84 6.57
C ASP A 225 -5.83 -9.56 5.37
N LYS A 226 -5.05 -9.70 4.29
CA LYS A 226 -5.54 -10.27 3.02
C LYS A 226 -6.00 -11.71 3.16
N ARG A 227 -5.47 -12.45 4.15
CA ARG A 227 -5.90 -13.83 4.37
C ARG A 227 -7.27 -13.85 5.01
N ALA A 228 -7.48 -13.09 6.07
CA ALA A 228 -8.79 -12.96 6.71
C ALA A 228 -9.84 -12.36 5.76
N GLU A 229 -9.44 -11.44 4.88
CA GLU A 229 -10.30 -10.92 3.81
C GLU A 229 -10.74 -12.02 2.83
N MET A 230 -9.79 -12.83 2.35
CA MET A 230 -10.07 -13.93 1.44
C MET A 230 -10.93 -15.00 2.11
N ASP A 231 -10.61 -15.40 3.34
CA ASP A 231 -11.36 -16.39 4.11
C ASP A 231 -12.83 -15.98 4.27
N ARG A 232 -13.11 -14.67 4.45
CA ARG A 232 -14.48 -14.14 4.53
C ARG A 232 -15.28 -14.29 3.23
N LEU A 233 -14.63 -14.31 2.06
CA LEU A 233 -15.30 -14.54 0.78
C LEU A 233 -15.75 -15.99 0.59
N PHE A 234 -15.13 -16.93 1.31
CA PHE A 234 -15.36 -18.37 1.15
C PHE A 234 -16.00 -19.05 2.37
N LEU A 235 -15.95 -18.44 3.55
CA LEU A 235 -16.44 -19.02 4.80
C LEU A 235 -17.53 -18.16 5.40
N GLU A 236 -18.77 -18.64 5.32
CA GLU A 236 -19.88 -18.11 6.11
C GLU A 236 -19.58 -18.38 7.61
N ASN A 237 -19.45 -17.31 8.40
CA ASN A 237 -19.46 -17.30 9.89
C ASN A 237 -18.17 -17.63 10.69
N THR A 238 -16.96 -17.33 10.22
CA THR A 238 -15.74 -17.56 11.05
C THR A 238 -14.75 -16.40 11.16
N VAL A 239 -15.16 -15.19 11.57
CA VAL A 239 -14.15 -14.22 12.08
C VAL A 239 -14.70 -13.33 13.20
N SER A 240 -14.11 -13.40 14.40
CA SER A 240 -14.45 -12.52 15.54
C SER A 240 -13.65 -11.21 15.59
N LYS A 241 -12.62 -11.07 14.75
CA LYS A 241 -11.75 -9.88 14.68
C LYS A 241 -11.88 -9.16 13.33
N PRO A 242 -11.82 -7.83 13.29
CA PRO A 242 -11.84 -7.08 12.03
C PRO A 242 -10.61 -7.40 11.18
N PHE A 243 -10.82 -7.63 9.88
CA PHE A 243 -9.76 -7.96 8.91
C PHE A 243 -8.99 -6.73 8.42
N PHE A 244 -9.43 -5.52 8.77
CA PHE A 244 -8.73 -4.29 8.45
C PHE A 244 -8.65 -3.35 9.65
N LEU A 245 -7.74 -2.38 9.58
CA LEU A 245 -7.58 -1.28 10.52
C LEU A 245 -7.43 0.02 9.73
N GLN A 246 -8.37 0.96 9.91
CA GLN A 246 -8.26 2.29 9.34
C GLN A 246 -7.14 3.07 10.07
N VAL A 247 -6.20 3.61 9.29
CA VAL A 247 -5.04 4.35 9.82
C VAL A 247 -5.08 5.83 9.48
N ALA A 248 -5.81 6.25 8.44
CA ALA A 248 -6.01 7.65 8.11
C ALA A 248 -7.27 7.87 7.26
N SER A 249 -7.89 9.05 7.37
CA SER A 249 -8.81 9.58 6.36
C SER A 249 -8.01 10.43 5.38
N LEU A 250 -8.14 10.18 4.07
CA LEU A 250 -7.41 10.88 3.02
C LEU A 250 -8.24 12.00 2.41
N ILE A 251 -9.54 11.85 2.27
CA ILE A 251 -10.41 12.92 1.76
C ILE A 251 -11.82 12.73 2.27
N GLU A 252 -12.50 13.85 2.47
CA GLU A 252 -13.95 13.95 2.65
C GLU A 252 -14.47 14.98 1.65
N LEU A 253 -15.10 14.51 0.58
CA LEU A 253 -15.71 15.35 -0.44
C LEU A 253 -17.19 15.56 -0.08
N ASN A 254 -17.48 16.73 0.46
CA ASN A 254 -18.83 17.16 0.86
C ASN A 254 -19.01 18.67 0.60
N GLN A 255 -20.20 19.18 0.89
CA GLN A 255 -20.53 20.59 0.64
C GLN A 255 -19.59 21.58 1.33
N ASN A 256 -19.09 21.22 2.53
CA ASN A 256 -18.22 22.08 3.30
C ASN A 256 -16.78 22.00 2.78
N ASN A 257 -16.32 20.83 2.35
CA ASN A 257 -14.91 20.57 2.04
C ASN A 257 -14.55 20.66 0.55
N CYS A 258 -15.53 20.82 -0.34
CA CYS A 258 -15.33 20.73 -1.80
C CYS A 258 -14.48 21.83 -2.46
N THR A 259 -14.31 23.00 -1.82
CA THR A 259 -13.57 24.15 -2.37
C THR A 259 -12.20 24.36 -1.75
N TYR A 260 -11.87 23.63 -0.70
CA TYR A 260 -10.67 23.88 0.07
C TYR A 260 -9.38 23.42 -0.63
N ASP A 261 -8.30 24.14 -0.34
CA ASP A 261 -6.95 23.76 -0.77
C ASP A 261 -6.44 22.46 -0.13
N HIS A 262 -7.10 21.90 0.89
CA HIS A 262 -6.62 20.69 1.57
C HIS A 262 -6.56 19.45 0.65
N ILE A 263 -7.37 19.41 -0.41
CA ILE A 263 -7.29 18.32 -1.43
C ILE A 263 -5.95 18.37 -2.19
N TYR A 264 -5.26 19.52 -2.20
CA TYR A 264 -3.97 19.72 -2.88
C TYR A 264 -2.77 19.33 -2.01
N HIS A 265 -2.96 19.19 -0.70
CA HIS A 265 -1.85 19.00 0.21
C HIS A 265 -1.42 17.53 0.29
N ASN A 266 -0.13 17.33 0.52
CA ASN A 266 0.39 16.02 0.83
C ASN A 266 -0.15 15.57 2.20
N ILE A 267 -0.78 14.40 2.24
CA ILE A 267 -1.28 13.79 3.47
C ILE A 267 -0.23 12.81 3.96
N GLU A 268 0.40 13.15 5.06
CA GLU A 268 1.44 12.34 5.68
C GLU A 268 0.83 11.41 6.73
N VAL A 269 0.95 10.11 6.50
CA VAL A 269 0.47 9.07 7.42
C VAL A 269 1.66 8.33 8.01
N ASN A 270 1.80 8.41 9.33
CA ASN A 270 2.84 7.71 10.07
C ASN A 270 2.30 6.36 10.57
N LEU A 271 2.83 5.25 10.06
CA LEU A 271 2.49 3.91 10.54
C LEU A 271 3.27 3.56 11.83
N LYS A 272 3.25 4.46 12.82
CA LYS A 272 3.97 4.27 14.09
C LYS A 272 3.09 3.57 15.12
N GLY A 273 3.54 2.44 15.63
CA GLY A 273 2.90 1.71 16.72
C GLY A 273 3.05 0.20 16.59
N PRO A 274 2.63 -0.59 17.60
CA PRO A 274 2.54 -2.03 17.50
C PRO A 274 1.41 -2.41 16.53
N ILE A 275 1.67 -2.33 15.22
CA ILE A 275 0.77 -2.85 14.20
C ILE A 275 0.85 -4.38 14.28
N GLU A 276 -0.30 -5.04 14.43
CA GLU A 276 -0.34 -6.50 14.40
C GLU A 276 0.26 -7.01 13.09
N THR A 277 1.20 -7.96 13.17
CA THR A 277 1.89 -8.52 12.00
C THR A 277 0.96 -9.22 11.00
N ARG A 278 -0.31 -9.44 11.37
CA ARG A 278 -1.34 -10.02 10.51
C ARG A 278 -1.74 -9.09 9.36
N PHE A 279 -1.62 -7.77 9.54
CA PHE A 279 -1.89 -6.82 8.47
C PHE A 279 -0.74 -6.85 7.44
N ASN A 280 -1.02 -7.41 6.28
CA ASN A 280 -0.06 -7.68 5.21
C ASN A 280 -0.40 -6.92 3.92
N GLY A 281 -1.29 -5.93 3.98
CA GLY A 281 -1.65 -5.07 2.85
C GLY A 281 -1.99 -3.65 3.26
N ILE A 282 -1.88 -2.72 2.32
CA ILE A 282 -2.48 -1.39 2.37
C ILE A 282 -3.48 -1.23 1.22
N SER A 283 -4.66 -0.72 1.54
CA SER A 283 -5.74 -0.50 0.59
C SER A 283 -6.48 0.80 0.88
N LEU A 284 -7.05 1.41 -0.17
CA LEU A 284 -7.97 2.54 -0.04
C LEU A 284 -9.40 2.02 -0.04
N PHE A 285 -10.17 2.44 0.96
CA PHE A 285 -11.60 2.14 1.04
C PHE A 285 -12.39 3.42 0.75
N THR A 286 -13.53 3.27 0.07
CA THR A 286 -14.44 4.38 -0.22
C THR A 286 -15.76 4.12 0.46
N THR A 287 -16.28 5.11 1.16
CA THR A 287 -17.62 5.09 1.75
C THR A 287 -18.39 6.30 1.24
N ILE A 288 -19.64 6.08 0.81
CA ILE A 288 -20.49 7.10 0.21
C ILE A 288 -21.73 7.25 1.09
N GLN A 289 -21.84 8.39 1.78
CA GLN A 289 -23.08 8.78 2.42
C GLN A 289 -23.94 9.50 1.38
N VAL A 290 -24.98 8.82 0.90
CA VAL A 290 -25.92 9.40 -0.07
C VAL A 290 -26.65 10.58 0.58
N PHE A 291 -27.35 10.31 1.68
CA PHE A 291 -28.03 11.32 2.49
C PHE A 291 -28.38 10.72 3.86
N ASP A 292 -28.09 11.45 4.94
CA ASP A 292 -28.40 11.02 6.32
C ASP A 292 -27.92 9.59 6.61
N HIS A 293 -28.82 8.63 6.89
CA HIS A 293 -28.49 7.24 7.22
C HIS A 293 -28.30 6.33 6.00
N HIS A 294 -28.53 6.82 4.78
CA HIS A 294 -28.34 6.04 3.55
C HIS A 294 -26.86 6.02 3.16
N VAL A 295 -26.14 4.97 3.57
CA VAL A 295 -24.70 4.82 3.37
C VAL A 295 -24.39 3.60 2.50
N ILE A 296 -23.59 3.79 1.47
CA ILE A 296 -22.97 2.71 0.68
C ILE A 296 -21.60 2.44 1.31
N GLU A 297 -21.52 1.32 2.01
CA GLU A 297 -20.32 0.90 2.72
C GLU A 297 -19.27 0.27 1.79
N TYR A 298 -18.10 0.01 2.39
CA TYR A 298 -17.01 -0.74 1.78
C TYR A 298 -17.49 -2.02 1.08
N ASN A 299 -17.01 -2.23 -0.15
CA ASN A 299 -17.22 -3.45 -0.94
C ASN A 299 -18.70 -3.80 -1.19
N ALA A 300 -19.59 -2.80 -1.14
CA ALA A 300 -21.02 -2.96 -1.39
C ALA A 300 -21.37 -2.86 -2.90
N CYS A 301 -20.60 -2.09 -3.67
CA CYS A 301 -20.77 -1.96 -5.12
C CYS A 301 -19.45 -1.53 -5.78
N SER A 302 -19.44 -1.38 -7.11
CA SER A 302 -18.30 -0.96 -7.92
C SER A 302 -17.68 0.37 -7.44
N LEU A 303 -18.49 1.30 -6.91
CA LEU A 303 -18.02 2.58 -6.38
C LEU A 303 -17.26 2.45 -5.05
N THR A 304 -17.42 1.35 -4.33
CA THR A 304 -16.83 1.14 -3.01
C THR A 304 -15.92 -0.07 -2.92
N LEU A 305 -15.57 -0.69 -4.06
CA LEU A 305 -14.58 -1.75 -4.11
C LEU A 305 -13.22 -1.26 -3.59
N PRO A 306 -12.49 -2.06 -2.79
CA PRO A 306 -11.13 -1.73 -2.35
C PRO A 306 -10.18 -1.44 -3.51
N ILE A 307 -9.35 -0.40 -3.37
CA ILE A 307 -8.15 -0.24 -4.20
C ILE A 307 -6.95 -0.78 -3.44
N ASN A 308 -6.46 -1.93 -3.87
CA ASN A 308 -5.25 -2.54 -3.32
C ASN A 308 -4.01 -1.78 -3.80
N LEU A 309 -3.23 -1.22 -2.86
CA LEU A 309 -2.03 -0.44 -3.18
C LEU A 309 -0.76 -1.30 -3.15
N LYS A 310 -0.48 -1.94 -2.00
CA LYS A 310 0.76 -2.71 -1.81
C LYS A 310 0.58 -3.82 -0.79
N THR A 311 1.27 -4.94 -0.99
CA THR A 311 1.49 -5.95 0.04
C THR A 311 2.62 -5.47 0.97
N LEU A 312 2.38 -5.53 2.28
CA LEU A 312 3.37 -5.18 3.30
C LEU A 312 4.19 -6.41 3.71
N THR A 313 5.47 -6.21 3.97
CA THR A 313 6.31 -7.18 4.68
C THR A 313 6.52 -6.69 6.13
N PRO A 314 6.96 -7.56 7.05
CA PRO A 314 7.33 -7.12 8.40
C PRO A 314 8.38 -5.99 8.42
N ALA A 315 9.24 -5.91 7.40
CA ALA A 315 10.20 -4.80 7.25
C ALA A 315 9.51 -3.49 6.81
N THR A 316 8.49 -3.56 5.95
CA THR A 316 7.65 -2.42 5.53
C THR A 316 6.72 -1.90 6.64
N LEU A 317 6.70 -2.52 7.82
CA LEU A 317 5.95 -2.05 8.98
C LEU A 317 6.82 -1.30 10.01
N LEU A 318 8.15 -1.31 9.83
CA LEU A 318 9.08 -0.58 10.70
C LEU A 318 9.13 0.90 10.27
N GLU A 319 8.50 1.76 11.06
CA GLU A 319 8.59 3.24 10.99
C GLU A 319 8.48 3.86 9.59
N ASN A 320 7.49 3.42 8.80
CA ASN A 320 7.29 3.97 7.46
C ASN A 320 6.32 5.14 7.48
N LYS A 321 6.69 6.17 6.72
CA LYS A 321 5.87 7.34 6.45
C LYS A 321 5.28 7.19 5.05
N LEU A 322 3.96 7.15 4.95
CA LEU A 322 3.29 7.23 3.67
C LEU A 322 2.92 8.69 3.39
N VAL A 323 3.14 9.12 2.17
CA VAL A 323 2.72 10.45 1.71
C VAL A 323 1.77 10.25 0.56
N PHE A 324 0.53 10.68 0.73
CA PHE A 324 -0.53 10.64 -0.27
C PHE A 324 -0.74 12.01 -0.88
N ASN A 325 -1.03 12.06 -2.17
CA ASN A 325 -1.44 13.28 -2.86
C ASN A 325 -2.54 12.94 -3.87
N TYR A 326 -3.66 13.66 -3.83
CA TYR A 326 -4.68 13.52 -4.85
C TYR A 326 -4.26 14.33 -6.09
N LYS A 327 -4.05 13.64 -7.21
CA LYS A 327 -3.76 14.27 -8.49
C LYS A 327 -5.06 14.61 -9.18
N PHE A 328 -5.17 15.87 -9.56
CA PHE A 328 -6.10 16.35 -10.57
C PHE A 328 -5.48 16.18 -11.96
N GLY A 329 -6.31 16.23 -12.99
CA GLY A 329 -5.89 16.09 -14.38
C GLY A 329 -6.80 15.12 -15.13
N GLU A 330 -6.40 14.75 -16.33
CA GLU A 330 -7.10 13.78 -17.20
C GLU A 330 -7.28 12.39 -16.55
N HIS A 331 -6.42 12.05 -15.58
CA HIS A 331 -6.45 10.78 -14.86
C HIS A 331 -6.41 11.01 -13.35
N PRO A 332 -7.49 11.54 -12.76
CA PRO A 332 -7.49 11.88 -11.35
C PRO A 332 -7.34 10.62 -10.51
N LYS A 333 -6.53 10.67 -9.44
CA LYS A 333 -6.28 9.52 -8.55
C LYS A 333 -5.44 9.94 -7.35
N PHE A 334 -5.44 9.13 -6.30
CA PHE A 334 -4.40 9.19 -5.29
C PHE A 334 -3.08 8.62 -5.82
N GLU A 335 -2.03 9.41 -5.74
CA GLU A 335 -0.64 8.95 -5.80
C GLU A 335 -0.09 8.81 -4.39
N TYR A 336 0.81 7.86 -4.18
CA TYR A 336 1.44 7.66 -2.89
C TYR A 336 2.91 7.32 -3.00
N LYS A 337 3.68 7.76 -2.01
CA LYS A 337 5.07 7.38 -1.80
C LYS A 337 5.19 6.73 -0.44
N ILE A 338 5.89 5.60 -0.37
CA ILE A 338 6.33 5.03 0.89
C ILE A 338 7.74 5.54 1.10
N ASN A 339 7.89 6.48 2.01
CA ASN A 339 9.20 6.88 2.49
C ASN A 339 9.64 5.78 3.46
N ALA A 340 10.28 4.76 2.89
CA ALA A 340 10.99 3.78 3.69
C ALA A 340 12.05 4.50 4.50
N PHE A 341 12.22 4.14 5.78
CA PHE A 341 13.43 4.56 6.50
C PHE A 341 14.63 4.10 5.67
N SER A 342 15.36 5.04 5.06
CA SER A 342 16.49 4.71 4.20
C SER A 342 17.67 4.35 5.07
N MET A 343 17.91 3.06 5.29
CA MET A 343 19.16 2.61 5.87
C MET A 343 20.20 2.59 4.75
N ASN A 344 21.25 3.39 4.90
CA ASN A 344 22.45 3.26 4.09
C ASN A 344 23.45 2.35 4.81
N LEU A 345 24.33 1.70 4.05
CA LEU A 345 25.45 0.96 4.61
C LEU A 345 26.75 1.67 4.24
N ASN A 346 27.49 2.14 5.25
CA ASN A 346 28.85 2.64 5.07
C ASN A 346 29.80 1.46 4.95
N THR A 347 30.45 1.27 3.81
CA THR A 347 31.41 0.16 3.63
C THR A 347 32.84 0.68 3.55
N HIS A 348 33.73 -0.01 4.25
CA HIS A 348 35.13 0.37 4.41
C HIS A 348 36.01 -0.84 4.05
N ASP A 349 36.86 -0.73 3.02
CA ASP A 349 37.92 -1.71 2.76
C ASP A 349 39.24 -1.17 3.32
N LEU A 350 39.67 -1.72 4.45
CA LEU A 350 40.83 -1.21 5.18
C LEU A 350 42.13 -1.96 4.84
N GLY A 351 42.08 -2.93 3.93
CA GLY A 351 43.24 -3.76 3.60
C GLY A 351 43.81 -4.52 4.81
N LEU A 352 45.14 -4.60 4.91
CA LEU A 352 45.84 -5.20 6.04
C LEU A 352 46.02 -4.19 7.17
N MET A 353 45.44 -4.44 8.34
CA MET A 353 45.46 -3.51 9.47
C MET A 353 45.80 -4.20 10.79
N ASP A 354 46.55 -3.52 11.65
CA ASP A 354 46.82 -3.95 13.03
C ASP A 354 45.52 -4.12 13.85
N TYR A 355 45.46 -5.15 14.69
CA TYR A 355 44.24 -5.48 15.45
C TYR A 355 43.82 -4.36 16.41
N THR A 356 44.76 -3.75 17.13
CA THR A 356 44.46 -2.70 18.10
C THR A 356 43.96 -1.44 17.39
N LYS A 357 44.57 -1.07 16.25
CA LYS A 357 44.07 0.06 15.44
C LYS A 357 42.65 -0.16 14.94
N ALA A 358 42.35 -1.36 14.44
CA ALA A 358 41.01 -1.71 13.99
C ALA A 358 40.01 -1.72 15.15
N TYR A 359 40.42 -2.15 16.34
CA TYR A 359 39.58 -2.11 17.54
C TYR A 359 39.22 -0.67 17.94
N THR A 360 40.19 0.25 17.94
CA THR A 360 39.93 1.68 18.22
C THR A 360 38.97 2.29 17.20
N LEU A 361 39.10 1.95 15.91
CA LEU A 361 38.16 2.41 14.88
C LEU A 361 36.73 1.89 15.14
N GLN A 362 36.59 0.62 15.53
CA GLN A 362 35.28 0.07 15.90
C GLN A 362 34.66 0.84 17.09
N GLU A 363 35.46 1.23 18.10
CA GLU A 363 34.95 2.00 19.24
C GLU A 363 34.49 3.41 18.83
N HIS A 364 35.19 4.03 17.89
CA HIS A 364 34.80 5.33 17.34
C HIS A 364 33.46 5.23 16.59
N LEU A 365 33.37 4.33 15.60
CA LEU A 365 32.16 4.15 14.81
C LEU A 365 30.97 3.69 15.67
N LEU A 366 31.21 2.90 16.72
CA LEU A 366 30.17 2.54 17.68
C LEU A 366 29.50 3.79 18.26
N LEU A 367 30.28 4.81 18.65
CA LEU A 367 29.75 6.03 19.22
C LEU A 367 28.96 6.84 18.19
N GLU A 368 29.42 6.91 16.95
CA GLU A 368 28.71 7.57 15.85
C GLU A 368 27.34 6.93 15.59
N VAL A 369 27.31 5.59 15.50
CA VAL A 369 26.06 4.85 15.27
C VAL A 369 25.12 4.96 16.47
N GLN A 370 25.66 5.00 17.70
CA GLN A 370 24.87 5.29 18.90
C GLN A 370 24.29 6.72 18.89
N ASN A 371 24.97 7.66 18.25
CA ASN A 371 24.55 9.06 18.10
C ASN A 371 23.70 9.31 16.85
N GLY A 372 23.42 8.27 16.06
CA GLY A 372 22.45 8.30 14.97
C GLY A 372 23.03 8.27 13.56
N SER A 373 24.31 7.97 13.37
CA SER A 373 24.85 7.67 12.04
C SER A 373 24.28 6.36 11.46
N ASP A 374 24.49 6.17 10.16
CA ASP A 374 24.16 4.93 9.43
C ASP A 374 25.07 3.76 9.86
N ASP A 375 24.68 2.53 9.55
CA ASP A 375 25.42 1.32 9.93
C ASP A 375 26.75 1.19 9.13
N HIS A 376 27.80 0.62 9.75
CA HIS A 376 29.11 0.45 9.10
C HIS A 376 29.53 -1.01 8.98
N LEU A 377 29.99 -1.42 7.79
CA LEU A 377 30.67 -2.70 7.53
C LEU A 377 32.14 -2.45 7.18
N LEU A 378 33.03 -2.87 8.07
CA LEU A 378 34.48 -2.81 7.87
C LEU A 378 34.95 -4.16 7.35
N LEU A 379 35.68 -4.20 6.23
CA LEU A 379 36.29 -5.39 5.65
C LEU A 379 37.81 -5.23 5.64
N LEU A 380 38.53 -6.19 6.20
CA LEU A 380 39.97 -6.10 6.37
C LEU A 380 40.62 -7.48 6.58
N GLU A 381 41.94 -7.48 6.63
CA GLU A 381 42.77 -8.59 7.07
C GLU A 381 43.64 -8.11 8.24
N HIS A 382 44.05 -9.04 9.11
CA HIS A 382 44.98 -8.75 10.19
C HIS A 382 46.35 -9.39 9.93
N PRO A 383 47.46 -8.80 10.41
CA PRO A 383 48.68 -9.55 10.69
C PRO A 383 48.38 -10.70 11.66
N LYS A 384 49.26 -11.70 11.76
CA LYS A 384 49.05 -12.87 12.62
C LYS A 384 48.77 -12.43 14.07
N VAL A 385 47.56 -12.70 14.53
CA VAL A 385 47.10 -12.34 15.87
C VAL A 385 46.20 -13.43 16.44
N ILE A 386 46.46 -13.81 17.68
CA ILE A 386 45.62 -14.65 18.51
C ILE A 386 44.85 -13.74 19.46
N THR A 387 43.52 -13.84 19.44
CA THR A 387 42.66 -13.04 20.31
C THR A 387 41.96 -13.92 21.33
N LEU A 388 41.99 -13.51 22.59
CA LEU A 388 41.38 -14.21 23.72
C LEU A 388 40.10 -13.46 24.12
N GLY A 389 38.93 -14.05 23.85
CA GLY A 389 37.62 -13.49 24.20
C GLY A 389 37.27 -13.63 25.69
N LEU A 390 36.06 -13.21 26.07
CA LEU A 390 35.61 -13.21 27.47
C LEU A 390 35.60 -14.59 28.14
N ASN A 391 35.39 -15.65 27.35
CA ASN A 391 35.32 -17.03 27.86
C ASN A 391 36.66 -17.76 27.72
N ALA A 392 37.73 -17.04 27.40
CA ALA A 392 38.99 -17.66 27.06
C ALA A 392 39.83 -18.08 28.27
N ASN A 393 40.46 -19.26 28.13
CA ASN A 393 41.45 -19.76 29.07
C ASN A 393 42.83 -19.64 28.43
N ASP A 394 43.81 -19.14 29.18
CA ASP A 394 45.19 -19.01 28.70
C ASP A 394 45.78 -20.39 28.32
N ASN A 395 45.26 -21.50 28.88
CA ASN A 395 45.62 -22.89 28.48
C ASN A 395 45.17 -23.28 27.06
N ASN A 396 44.36 -22.45 26.39
CA ASN A 396 43.93 -22.69 25.01
C ASN A 396 45.00 -22.27 23.99
N ILE A 397 46.12 -21.71 24.43
CA ILE A 397 47.31 -21.49 23.64
C ILE A 397 48.27 -22.65 23.91
N LEU A 398 48.66 -23.37 22.86
CA LEU A 398 49.38 -24.65 22.97
C LEU A 398 50.89 -24.52 23.08
N ILE A 399 51.44 -23.35 22.73
CA ILE A 399 52.88 -23.10 22.73
C ILE A 399 53.24 -21.87 23.58
N PRO A 400 54.46 -21.80 24.13
CA PRO A 400 54.90 -20.66 24.94
C PRO A 400 54.93 -19.34 24.16
N GLN A 401 54.77 -18.22 24.86
CA GLN A 401 54.77 -16.88 24.25
C GLN A 401 56.02 -16.60 23.39
N ALA A 402 57.20 -17.07 23.81
CA ALA A 402 58.44 -16.86 23.07
C ALA A 402 58.43 -17.54 21.68
N GLU A 403 57.77 -18.69 21.55
CA GLU A 403 57.62 -19.38 20.26
C GLU A 403 56.58 -18.69 19.38
N LEU A 404 55.50 -18.17 19.98
CA LEU A 404 54.52 -17.33 19.27
C LEU A 404 55.16 -16.08 18.69
N ASP A 405 55.99 -15.39 19.48
CA ASP A 405 56.70 -14.19 19.05
C ASP A 405 57.66 -14.51 17.90
N ALA A 406 58.38 -15.65 17.97
CA ALA A 406 59.28 -16.11 16.91
C ALA A 406 58.53 -16.46 15.61
N LEU A 407 57.29 -16.96 15.72
CA LEU A 407 56.40 -17.24 14.59
C LEU A 407 55.60 -15.99 14.13
N GLY A 408 55.79 -14.85 14.79
CA GLY A 408 55.19 -13.57 14.42
C GLY A 408 53.75 -13.36 14.89
N PHE A 409 53.26 -14.14 15.86
CA PHE A 409 51.93 -13.96 16.42
C PHE A 409 51.92 -12.89 17.51
N GLN A 410 50.95 -11.97 17.41
CA GLN A 410 50.58 -11.11 18.53
C GLN A 410 49.48 -11.78 19.36
N VAL A 411 49.53 -11.70 20.69
CA VAL A 411 48.46 -12.23 21.58
C VAL A 411 47.74 -11.07 22.26
N ILE A 412 46.42 -10.98 22.08
CA ILE A 412 45.61 -9.87 22.59
C ILE A 412 44.37 -10.38 23.35
N LYS A 413 44.18 -9.90 24.58
CA LYS A 413 42.93 -10.10 25.34
C LYS A 413 41.89 -9.07 24.89
N THR A 414 40.67 -9.53 24.58
CA THR A 414 39.59 -8.73 24.00
C THR A 414 38.26 -8.99 24.71
N ARG A 415 37.31 -8.06 24.57
CA ARG A 415 35.98 -8.14 25.19
C ARG A 415 34.92 -8.78 24.29
N ARG A 416 35.31 -9.38 23.16
CA ARG A 416 34.38 -10.12 22.30
C ARG A 416 33.83 -11.36 22.98
N GLY A 417 32.63 -11.77 22.58
CA GLY A 417 32.12 -13.11 22.91
C GLY A 417 32.98 -14.21 22.30
N GLY A 418 32.89 -15.41 22.89
CA GLY A 418 33.68 -16.58 22.49
C GLY A 418 35.00 -16.71 23.24
N ASP A 419 35.77 -17.73 22.86
CA ASP A 419 37.05 -18.13 23.46
C ASP A 419 38.22 -17.59 22.61
N VAL A 420 39.29 -18.36 22.40
CA VAL A 420 40.45 -18.05 21.58
C VAL A 420 40.13 -18.18 20.09
N THR A 421 40.71 -17.32 19.26
CA THR A 421 40.70 -17.48 17.80
C THR A 421 41.93 -16.85 17.17
N TYR A 422 42.20 -17.22 15.93
CA TYR A 422 43.30 -16.70 15.11
C TYR A 422 42.77 -15.84 13.97
N HIS A 423 43.47 -14.75 13.71
CA HIS A 423 43.37 -13.95 12.49
C HIS A 423 44.74 -13.77 11.86
N GLY A 424 44.78 -13.73 10.52
CA GLY A 424 46.01 -13.51 9.77
C GLY A 424 45.76 -13.28 8.29
N PRO A 425 46.82 -13.05 7.49
CA PRO A 425 46.69 -12.84 6.06
C PRO A 425 45.98 -14.00 5.35
N GLY A 426 45.14 -13.66 4.37
CA GLY A 426 44.27 -14.59 3.68
C GLY A 426 42.95 -14.89 4.39
N GLN A 427 42.74 -14.42 5.62
CA GLN A 427 41.46 -14.49 6.32
C GLN A 427 40.74 -13.14 6.24
N LEU A 428 39.56 -13.11 5.62
CA LEU A 428 38.75 -11.90 5.55
C LEU A 428 37.99 -11.71 6.86
N VAL A 429 38.32 -10.64 7.58
CA VAL A 429 37.64 -10.20 8.78
C VAL A 429 36.65 -9.10 8.41
N GLY A 430 35.42 -9.24 8.90
CA GLY A 430 34.38 -8.24 8.75
C GLY A 430 33.82 -7.79 10.09
N TYR A 431 33.82 -6.49 10.35
CA TYR A 431 33.22 -5.92 11.56
C TYR A 431 31.90 -5.21 11.22
N THR A 432 30.82 -5.63 11.88
CA THR A 432 29.48 -5.06 11.70
C THR A 432 29.18 -4.11 12.86
N ILE A 433 29.28 -2.81 12.62
CA ILE A 433 28.91 -1.76 13.58
C ILE A 433 27.49 -1.30 13.29
N PHE A 434 26.53 -2.13 13.70
CA PHE A 434 25.13 -2.04 13.28
C PHE A 434 24.23 -1.76 14.48
N ASN A 435 23.27 -0.84 14.34
CA ASN A 435 22.28 -0.57 15.37
C ASN A 435 21.18 -1.63 15.38
N ILE A 436 21.44 -2.78 15.99
CA ILE A 436 20.48 -3.87 16.02
C ILE A 436 19.15 -3.52 16.69
N LYS A 437 19.16 -2.61 17.67
CA LYS A 437 17.93 -2.21 18.39
C LYS A 437 16.99 -1.41 17.48
N LYS A 438 17.54 -0.48 16.71
CA LYS A 438 16.77 0.42 15.84
C LYS A 438 16.51 -0.20 14.46
N ASN A 439 17.54 -0.80 13.86
CA ASN A 439 17.55 -1.14 12.44
C ASN A 439 17.27 -2.64 12.16
N HIS A 440 17.57 -3.53 13.11
CA HIS A 440 17.58 -5.00 12.85
C HIS A 440 16.70 -5.82 13.82
N GLY A 441 15.64 -5.22 14.36
CA GLY A 441 14.61 -5.94 15.14
C GLY A 441 15.02 -6.36 16.56
N GLY A 442 16.13 -5.80 17.08
CA GLY A 442 16.53 -5.85 18.49
C GLY A 442 17.09 -7.17 19.02
N SER A 443 17.05 -8.26 18.25
CA SER A 443 17.49 -9.58 18.70
C SER A 443 18.86 -9.96 18.14
N VAL A 444 19.86 -10.04 19.02
CA VAL A 444 21.22 -10.51 18.68
C VAL A 444 21.21 -11.90 18.05
N LYS A 445 20.39 -12.82 18.60
CA LYS A 445 20.29 -14.20 18.08
C LYS A 445 19.76 -14.24 16.64
N LYS A 446 18.73 -13.44 16.34
CA LYS A 446 18.20 -13.33 14.96
C LYS A 446 19.23 -12.67 14.03
N PHE A 447 19.98 -11.69 14.51
CA PHE A 447 21.03 -11.03 13.75
C PHE A 447 22.17 -12.00 13.38
N VAL A 448 22.67 -12.79 14.34
CA VAL A 448 23.66 -13.86 14.08
C VAL A 448 23.11 -14.87 13.08
N TYR A 449 21.86 -15.31 13.27
CA TYR A 449 21.22 -16.26 12.35
C TYR A 449 21.17 -15.74 10.92
N LYS A 450 20.86 -14.44 10.73
CA LYS A 450 20.90 -13.78 9.42
C LYS A 450 22.30 -13.74 8.83
N LEU A 451 23.32 -13.38 9.60
CA LEU A 451 24.71 -13.41 9.13
C LEU A 451 25.13 -14.80 8.68
N GLU A 452 24.80 -15.83 9.45
CA GLU A 452 25.06 -17.22 9.04
C GLU A 452 24.34 -17.57 7.74
N GLN A 453 23.07 -17.15 7.57
CA GLN A 453 22.32 -17.42 6.34
C GLN A 453 22.98 -16.75 5.13
N LEU A 454 23.38 -15.50 5.29
CA LEU A 454 24.05 -14.71 4.26
C LEU A 454 25.27 -15.46 3.72
N PHE A 455 26.15 -15.90 4.62
CA PHE A 455 27.37 -16.60 4.21
C PHE A 455 27.10 -18.01 3.67
N ILE A 456 26.12 -18.73 4.20
CA ILE A 456 25.72 -20.03 3.63
C ILE A 456 25.27 -19.86 2.17
N GLN A 457 24.42 -18.87 1.91
CA GLN A 457 23.91 -18.60 0.57
C GLN A 457 25.02 -18.11 -0.37
N LEU A 458 25.86 -17.18 0.07
CA LEU A 458 26.99 -16.66 -0.70
C LEU A 458 27.96 -17.79 -1.11
N LEU A 459 28.32 -18.67 -0.17
CA LEU A 459 29.21 -19.80 -0.41
C LEU A 459 28.61 -20.81 -1.40
N GLN A 460 27.29 -21.05 -1.30
CA GLN A 460 26.59 -21.93 -2.23
C GLN A 460 26.52 -21.32 -3.64
N ASP A 461 26.16 -20.05 -3.77
CA ASP A 461 25.87 -19.42 -5.07
C ASP A 461 27.13 -19.11 -5.88
N HIS A 462 28.19 -18.64 -5.22
CA HIS A 462 29.40 -18.20 -5.91
C HIS A 462 30.51 -19.26 -5.97
N TYR A 463 30.50 -20.22 -5.04
CA TYR A 463 31.59 -21.19 -4.88
C TYR A 463 31.11 -22.64 -4.87
N ASN A 464 29.80 -22.89 -4.92
CA ASN A 464 29.19 -24.22 -4.84
C ASN A 464 29.65 -25.01 -3.59
N ILE A 465 29.90 -24.30 -2.49
CA ILE A 465 30.32 -24.90 -1.22
C ILE A 465 29.06 -25.18 -0.38
N PRO A 466 28.76 -26.44 -0.05
CA PRO A 466 27.55 -26.82 0.70
C PRO A 466 27.73 -26.54 2.20
N ALA A 467 27.66 -25.26 2.55
CA ALA A 467 27.83 -24.79 3.92
C ALA A 467 26.55 -24.92 4.76
N LYS A 468 26.70 -25.06 6.07
CA LYS A 468 25.61 -25.21 7.04
C LYS A 468 25.93 -24.55 8.38
N ARG A 469 24.91 -24.42 9.22
CA ARG A 469 25.06 -24.08 10.64
C ARG A 469 25.38 -25.33 11.45
N ASP A 470 26.01 -25.11 12.60
CA ASP A 470 26.08 -26.12 13.66
C ASP A 470 24.99 -25.82 14.71
N PRO A 471 24.31 -26.83 15.29
CA PRO A 471 23.27 -26.61 16.29
C PRO A 471 23.76 -25.98 17.59
N ILE A 472 25.06 -26.11 17.90
CA ILE A 472 25.65 -25.71 19.18
C ILE A 472 26.58 -24.50 18.99
N ASN A 473 27.38 -24.52 17.93
CA ASN A 473 28.46 -23.57 17.71
C ASN A 473 28.08 -22.49 16.69
N SER A 474 28.31 -21.22 17.03
CA SER A 474 28.12 -20.11 16.08
C SER A 474 29.14 -20.14 14.95
N GLY A 475 28.70 -19.68 13.77
CA GLY A 475 29.51 -19.65 12.56
C GLY A 475 28.96 -20.55 11.47
N VAL A 476 29.76 -20.70 10.40
CA VAL A 476 29.38 -21.47 9.22
C VAL A 476 30.39 -22.60 9.02
N PHE A 477 29.88 -23.77 8.63
CA PHE A 477 30.60 -25.04 8.58
C PHE A 477 30.40 -25.76 7.24
N VAL A 478 31.42 -26.51 6.81
CA VAL A 478 31.35 -27.46 5.70
C VAL A 478 31.67 -28.84 6.28
N GLY A 479 30.68 -29.74 6.28
CA GLY A 479 30.81 -30.99 7.04
C GLY A 479 31.00 -30.73 8.55
N ASN A 480 32.17 -31.10 9.07
CA ASN A 480 32.58 -30.82 10.46
C ASN A 480 33.66 -29.71 10.55
N SER A 481 34.04 -29.09 9.41
CA SER A 481 35.06 -28.05 9.35
C SER A 481 34.45 -26.66 9.41
N LYS A 482 34.88 -25.81 10.33
CA LYS A 482 34.47 -24.41 10.39
C LYS A 482 35.14 -23.61 9.26
N ILE A 483 34.34 -22.94 8.44
CA ILE A 483 34.84 -22.05 7.37
C ILE A 483 34.76 -20.58 7.78
N LEU A 484 33.82 -20.23 8.65
CA LEU A 484 33.62 -18.86 9.13
C LEU A 484 33.31 -18.85 10.63
N ALA A 485 34.04 -18.03 11.38
CA ALA A 485 33.77 -17.77 12.79
C ALA A 485 32.93 -16.50 12.96
N LEU A 486 31.92 -16.54 13.84
CA LEU A 486 31.09 -15.39 14.20
C LEU A 486 31.19 -15.11 15.70
N GLY A 487 31.58 -13.88 16.04
CA GLY A 487 31.69 -13.39 17.41
C GLY A 487 31.39 -11.90 17.47
N LEU A 488 30.28 -11.55 18.13
CA LEU A 488 29.82 -10.17 18.30
C LEU A 488 29.88 -9.75 19.76
N SER A 489 29.98 -8.45 19.99
CA SER A 489 29.60 -7.82 21.26
C SER A 489 28.55 -6.74 21.00
N VAL A 490 27.70 -6.43 21.98
CA VAL A 490 26.64 -5.43 21.84
C VAL A 490 26.70 -4.45 22.99
N LYS A 491 26.77 -3.16 22.65
CA LYS A 491 26.78 -2.06 23.62
C LYS A 491 25.72 -1.04 23.22
N LYS A 492 24.80 -0.74 24.15
CA LYS A 492 23.65 0.15 23.93
C LYS A 492 22.85 -0.14 22.64
N GLY A 493 22.73 -1.41 22.25
CA GLY A 493 21.97 -1.82 21.06
C GLY A 493 22.71 -1.69 19.73
N VAL A 494 24.02 -1.39 19.75
CA VAL A 494 24.89 -1.37 18.57
C VAL A 494 25.93 -2.48 18.69
N THR A 495 26.21 -3.18 17.59
CA THR A 495 27.18 -4.28 17.54
C THR A 495 28.62 -3.80 17.40
N MET A 496 29.57 -4.62 17.82
CA MET A 496 31.00 -4.56 17.53
C MET A 496 31.52 -5.98 17.25
N HIS A 497 32.72 -6.07 16.69
CA HIS A 497 33.28 -7.29 16.11
C HIS A 497 32.42 -7.77 14.95
N GLY A 498 32.43 -9.08 14.65
CA GLY A 498 31.73 -9.58 13.47
C GLY A 498 32.11 -11.00 13.10
N PHE A 499 32.56 -11.16 11.88
CA PHE A 499 32.90 -12.45 11.30
C PHE A 499 34.37 -12.52 10.88
N ALA A 500 34.89 -13.75 10.80
CA ALA A 500 36.18 -14.06 10.20
C ALA A 500 36.01 -15.25 9.27
N LEU A 501 36.07 -14.99 7.96
CA LEU A 501 35.91 -15.97 6.89
C LEU A 501 37.29 -16.45 6.43
N ASN A 502 37.51 -17.76 6.46
CA ASN A 502 38.74 -18.33 5.95
C ASN A 502 38.71 -18.38 4.42
N VAL A 503 39.52 -17.56 3.75
CA VAL A 503 39.49 -17.41 2.29
C VAL A 503 40.68 -18.12 1.66
N ASN A 504 41.86 -17.51 1.80
CA ASN A 504 43.18 -18.04 1.42
C ASN A 504 44.05 -18.29 2.66
N THR A 505 43.41 -18.44 3.83
CA THR A 505 44.07 -18.48 5.15
C THR A 505 45.11 -19.60 5.24
N HIS A 506 46.24 -19.31 5.89
CA HIS A 506 47.20 -20.33 6.32
C HIS A 506 46.63 -21.13 7.49
N LEU A 507 45.94 -22.23 7.21
CA LEU A 507 45.16 -22.95 8.23
C LEU A 507 46.00 -23.62 9.32
N GLU A 508 47.26 -23.95 9.06
CA GLU A 508 48.19 -24.51 10.07
C GLU A 508 48.44 -23.53 11.23
N ASP A 509 48.19 -22.23 11.03
CA ASP A 509 48.27 -21.25 12.13
C ASP A 509 47.18 -21.46 13.20
N PHE A 510 46.15 -22.28 12.94
CA PHE A 510 45.20 -22.69 13.97
C PHE A 510 45.76 -23.77 14.89
N ASP A 511 46.81 -24.49 14.50
CA ASP A 511 47.35 -25.63 15.27
C ASP A 511 48.05 -25.21 16.56
N VAL A 512 48.33 -23.90 16.74
CA VAL A 512 48.90 -23.34 17.97
C VAL A 512 47.83 -22.97 19.02
N ILE A 513 46.54 -23.14 18.70
CA ILE A 513 45.42 -22.84 19.61
C ILE A 513 44.39 -23.97 19.67
N VAL A 514 43.67 -24.06 20.79
CA VAL A 514 42.50 -24.93 20.95
C VAL A 514 41.26 -24.09 21.20
N PRO A 515 40.43 -23.81 20.19
CA PRO A 515 39.18 -23.08 20.40
C PRO A 515 38.19 -23.94 21.19
N CYS A 516 37.63 -23.43 22.28
CA CYS A 516 36.56 -24.10 23.03
C CYS A 516 35.34 -24.31 22.12
N GLY A 517 34.78 -25.52 22.17
CA GLY A 517 33.70 -25.97 21.31
C GLY A 517 34.16 -26.68 20.02
N LEU A 518 35.44 -26.57 19.64
CA LEU A 518 36.00 -27.21 18.44
C LEU A 518 36.84 -28.47 18.70
N LYS A 519 36.80 -29.07 19.90
CA LYS A 519 37.53 -30.35 20.16
C LYS A 519 37.22 -31.47 19.15
N ASN A 520 36.06 -31.40 18.48
CA ASN A 520 35.62 -32.34 17.47
C ASN A 520 35.46 -31.73 16.06
N HIS A 521 35.94 -30.50 15.83
CA HIS A 521 35.72 -29.74 14.59
C HIS A 521 37.05 -29.18 14.08
N THR A 522 37.31 -29.37 12.80
CA THR A 522 38.47 -28.82 12.10
C THR A 522 38.16 -27.42 11.56
N VAL A 523 39.14 -26.76 10.93
CA VAL A 523 38.94 -25.55 10.14
C VAL A 523 39.11 -25.86 8.65
N THR A 524 38.48 -25.07 7.79
CA THR A 524 38.69 -25.09 6.33
C THR A 524 38.63 -23.67 5.80
N SER A 525 39.00 -23.48 4.54
CA SER A 525 38.94 -22.22 3.81
C SER A 525 38.28 -22.39 2.43
N ILE A 526 37.89 -21.28 1.80
CA ILE A 526 37.33 -21.31 0.43
C ILE A 526 38.36 -21.87 -0.55
N ASN A 527 39.63 -21.45 -0.47
CA ASN A 527 40.66 -21.92 -1.40
C ASN A 527 40.91 -23.43 -1.30
N GLN A 528 40.80 -24.01 -0.10
CA GLN A 528 40.92 -25.45 0.10
C GLN A 528 39.71 -26.20 -0.49
N GLN A 529 38.49 -25.66 -0.33
CA GLN A 529 37.27 -26.27 -0.88
C GLN A 529 37.17 -26.16 -2.40
N CYS A 530 37.68 -25.08 -2.99
CA CYS A 530 37.67 -24.84 -4.43
C CYS A 530 38.95 -25.30 -5.16
N HIS A 531 39.97 -25.74 -4.42
CA HIS A 531 41.31 -26.09 -4.95
C HIS A 531 41.98 -24.96 -5.77
N GLY A 532 41.84 -23.70 -5.33
CA GLY A 532 42.39 -22.55 -6.05
C GLY A 532 42.39 -21.26 -5.22
N ILE A 533 43.29 -20.34 -5.53
CA ILE A 533 43.37 -19.03 -4.86
C ILE A 533 42.14 -18.19 -5.20
N ILE A 534 41.54 -17.56 -4.19
CA ILE A 534 40.36 -16.71 -4.33
C ILE A 534 40.79 -15.25 -4.41
N ASP A 535 40.24 -14.52 -5.38
CA ASP A 535 40.42 -13.08 -5.47
C ASP A 535 39.64 -12.38 -4.33
N MET A 536 40.39 -11.75 -3.42
CA MET A 536 39.83 -11.09 -2.24
C MET A 536 38.94 -9.90 -2.61
N SER A 537 39.25 -9.17 -3.69
CA SER A 537 38.49 -7.98 -4.11
C SER A 537 37.12 -8.37 -4.65
N ILE A 538 37.08 -9.45 -5.43
CA ILE A 538 35.82 -10.03 -5.93
C ILE A 538 34.96 -10.52 -4.77
N LEU A 539 35.55 -11.25 -3.81
CA LEU A 539 34.83 -11.75 -2.64
C LEU A 539 34.27 -10.61 -1.78
N LYS A 540 35.04 -9.55 -1.50
CA LYS A 540 34.56 -8.37 -0.75
C LYS A 540 33.36 -7.74 -1.44
N THR A 541 33.39 -7.61 -2.77
CA THR A 541 32.26 -7.08 -3.55
C THR A 541 31.03 -7.96 -3.42
N GLN A 542 31.17 -9.29 -3.53
CA GLN A 542 30.07 -10.24 -3.35
C GLN A 542 29.46 -10.17 -1.95
N ILE A 543 30.31 -10.05 -0.91
CA ILE A 543 29.86 -9.89 0.47
C ILE A 543 29.05 -8.60 0.63
N ILE A 544 29.56 -7.47 0.13
CA ILE A 544 28.85 -6.19 0.21
C ILE A 544 27.46 -6.28 -0.44
N GLN A 545 27.37 -6.91 -1.63
CA GLN A 545 26.09 -7.12 -2.30
C GLN A 545 25.15 -8.05 -1.52
N ALA A 546 25.68 -9.12 -0.91
CA ALA A 546 24.90 -10.00 -0.06
C ALA A 546 24.37 -9.27 1.19
N PHE A 547 25.14 -8.35 1.76
CA PHE A 547 24.70 -7.51 2.89
C PHE A 547 23.59 -6.53 2.47
N LEU A 548 23.70 -5.90 1.29
CA LEU A 548 22.63 -5.05 0.77
C LEU A 548 21.30 -5.79 0.69
N SER A 549 21.32 -7.01 0.12
CA SER A 549 20.13 -7.83 -0.08
C SER A 549 19.54 -8.34 1.25
N GLU A 550 20.33 -9.04 2.08
CA GLU A 550 19.83 -9.72 3.28
C GLU A 550 19.39 -8.75 4.40
N PHE A 551 20.02 -7.58 4.44
CA PHE A 551 19.72 -6.53 5.44
C PHE A 551 18.85 -5.39 4.89
N ASN A 552 18.44 -5.44 3.62
CA ASN A 552 17.55 -4.47 2.97
C ASN A 552 18.06 -3.02 3.04
N TYR A 553 19.37 -2.82 2.80
CA TYR A 553 19.93 -1.48 2.65
C TYR A 553 19.63 -0.92 1.26
N ASN A 554 19.42 0.40 1.16
CA ASN A 554 19.03 1.03 -0.11
C ASN A 554 20.24 1.38 -1.00
N GLN A 555 21.35 1.77 -0.39
CA GLN A 555 22.57 2.18 -1.10
C GLN A 555 23.81 1.98 -0.23
N ILE A 556 24.96 1.87 -0.89
CA ILE A 556 26.29 1.84 -0.27
C ILE A 556 26.85 3.25 -0.29
N ILE A 557 27.35 3.69 0.86
CA ILE A 557 28.19 4.88 0.95
C ILE A 557 29.62 4.38 1.12
N ASN A 558 30.43 4.55 0.08
CA ASN A 558 31.84 4.16 0.11
C ASN A 558 32.65 5.28 0.76
N GLU A 559 33.15 5.04 1.95
CA GLU A 559 34.16 5.90 2.56
C GLU A 559 35.53 5.30 2.22
N LYS A 560 36.37 6.11 1.57
CA LYS A 560 37.72 5.72 1.12
C LYS A 560 38.72 5.72 2.27
#